data_AF-A0A528LKQ4-F1
#
_entry.id   AF-A0A528LKQ4-F1
#
_cell.length_a   1.000
_cell.length_b   1.000
_cell.length_c   1.000
_cell.angle_alpha   90.00
_cell.angle_beta   90.00
_cell.angle_gamma   90.00
#
_symmetry.space_group_name_H-M   'P 1'
#
loop_
_entity.id
_entity.type
_entity.pdbx_description
1 polymer ?
#
loop_
_entity_poly.entity_id
_entity_poly.type
_entity_poly.pdbx_seq_one_letter_code
_entity_poly.pdbx_strand_id
1 'polypeptide(L)'
;MSVLFANRYQCCICRNPKRSVIVHHIEEWAESRLHDAENLAVLCLPHHDEAHSKKTLSKNLDAKALRDAKAKWEARVKQFDAESILSAMRLEYSNWNFMNELRIFELARVIGIELKRIFQFDQLVKSGIAERSGLPAVRDNSLFYMYQGSDILARYFYVSEVLSLVIKNLPIINISDYLDKGVLSFALAPGDFIFVQGAHTFSPTTQKKNGKGRGQICRGVRKANNVEVRFTFDRWEATSSSAKSEWLTGTKNQGSLIHVKDLSRDEGRLVVTGTVLGICSNFGDLKRRDYAKGLGRAIQLGRVEEYEDDDDWDKDQ
;
A
#
# COMPACT_ATOMS: atom_id res chain seq x y z
N MET A 1 5.95 19.20 -6.92
CA MET A 1 4.63 18.74 -6.42
C MET A 1 4.71 17.62 -5.37
N SER A 2 5.91 17.12 -5.00
CA SER A 2 6.07 16.08 -3.97
C SER A 2 5.51 16.49 -2.59
N VAL A 3 5.62 17.77 -2.22
CA VAL A 3 5.24 18.29 -0.89
C VAL A 3 3.72 18.25 -0.66
N LEU A 4 2.90 18.62 -1.65
CA LEU A 4 1.43 18.52 -1.52
C LEU A 4 0.98 17.08 -1.29
N PHE A 5 1.57 16.14 -2.05
CA PHE A 5 1.27 14.73 -1.94
C PHE A 5 1.73 14.15 -0.59
N ALA A 6 2.95 14.47 -0.17
CA ALA A 6 3.52 14.08 1.13
C ALA A 6 2.69 14.57 2.33
N ASN A 7 1.88 15.62 2.14
CA ASN A 7 0.99 16.17 3.14
C ASN A 7 -0.49 15.79 2.92
N ARG A 8 -0.79 14.90 1.95
CA ARG A 8 -2.15 14.52 1.49
C ARG A 8 -3.05 15.72 1.18
N TYR A 9 -2.49 16.79 0.64
CA TYR A 9 -3.21 18.04 0.37
C TYR A 9 -3.88 18.64 1.63
N GLN A 10 -3.31 18.39 2.81
CA GLN A 10 -3.80 18.92 4.10
C GLN A 10 -2.73 19.80 4.75
N CYS A 11 -3.19 20.75 5.56
CA CYS A 11 -2.31 21.61 6.34
C CYS A 11 -1.51 20.78 7.35
N CYS A 12 -0.18 20.93 7.40
CA CYS A 12 0.66 20.17 8.33
C CYS A 12 0.42 20.51 9.82
N ILE A 13 -0.25 21.64 10.10
CA ILE A 13 -0.62 22.08 11.45
C ILE A 13 -1.95 21.46 11.90
N CYS A 14 -3.07 21.88 11.30
CA CYS A 14 -4.40 21.42 11.74
C CYS A 14 -4.93 20.18 11.05
N ARG A 15 -4.34 19.81 9.90
CA ARG A 15 -4.67 18.59 9.13
C ARG A 15 -6.15 18.49 8.72
N ASN A 16 -6.89 19.60 8.75
CA ASN A 16 -8.31 19.62 8.44
C ASN A 16 -8.53 19.43 6.93
N PRO A 17 -9.16 18.32 6.48
CA PRO A 17 -9.39 18.05 5.05
C PRO A 17 -10.39 18.99 4.39
N LYS A 18 -11.15 19.77 5.18
CA LYS A 18 -12.14 20.74 4.67
C LYS A 18 -11.56 22.11 4.37
N ARG A 19 -10.28 22.35 4.70
CA ARG A 19 -9.63 23.64 4.48
C ARG A 19 -8.78 23.61 3.20
N SER A 20 -8.92 24.64 2.38
CA SER A 20 -8.01 24.89 1.26
C SER A 20 -6.60 25.13 1.78
N VAL A 21 -5.61 24.67 1.01
CA VAL A 21 -4.19 24.76 1.37
C VAL A 21 -3.37 25.46 0.30
N ILE A 22 -2.26 26.02 0.73
CA ILE A 22 -1.22 26.64 -0.10
C ILE A 22 0.14 26.11 0.32
N VAL A 23 1.12 26.24 -0.58
CA VAL A 23 2.53 25.93 -0.28
C VAL A 23 3.19 27.21 0.22
N HIS A 24 3.85 27.12 1.37
CA HIS A 24 4.52 28.21 2.06
C HIS A 24 6.02 27.92 2.17
N HIS A 25 6.85 28.92 1.90
CA HIS A 25 8.28 28.88 2.15
C HIS A 25 8.56 29.12 3.64
N ILE A 26 9.13 28.13 4.32
CA ILE A 26 9.43 28.18 5.76
C ILE A 26 10.46 29.28 6.04
N GLU A 27 11.54 29.32 5.24
CA GLU A 27 12.44 30.47 5.14
C GLU A 27 12.04 31.27 3.91
N GLU A 28 11.79 32.56 4.10
CA GLU A 28 11.22 33.41 3.06
C GLU A 28 12.02 33.34 1.76
N TRP A 29 11.31 33.21 0.64
CA TRP A 29 11.94 33.14 -0.68
C TRP A 29 12.79 34.36 -1.00
N ALA A 30 12.35 35.55 -0.57
CA ALA A 30 13.04 36.80 -0.80
C ALA A 30 14.47 36.79 -0.22
N GLU A 31 14.67 36.09 0.90
CA GLU A 31 15.94 35.99 1.61
C GLU A 31 16.75 34.75 1.21
N SER A 32 16.11 33.59 1.16
CA SER A 32 16.79 32.31 1.03
C SER A 32 16.99 31.84 -0.42
N ARG A 33 16.07 32.20 -1.32
CA ARG A 33 15.95 31.61 -2.68
C ARG A 33 15.91 30.07 -2.67
N LEU A 34 15.49 29.46 -1.55
CA LEU A 34 15.37 28.01 -1.39
C LEU A 34 13.96 27.53 -1.78
N HIS A 35 13.86 26.63 -2.75
CA HIS A 35 12.60 26.02 -3.23
C HIS A 35 12.61 24.48 -3.11
N ASP A 36 13.56 23.92 -2.37
CA ASP A 36 13.63 22.51 -2.06
C ASP A 36 12.44 22.06 -1.17
N ALA A 37 12.15 20.77 -1.17
CA ALA A 37 10.98 20.22 -0.48
C ALA A 37 11.06 20.40 1.04
N GLU A 38 12.27 20.51 1.57
CA GLU A 38 12.60 20.71 2.98
C GLU A 38 12.22 22.12 3.43
N ASN A 39 12.35 23.13 2.57
CA ASN A 39 11.94 24.51 2.83
C ASN A 39 10.46 24.80 2.54
N LEU A 40 9.69 23.83 2.04
CA LEU A 40 8.28 24.02 1.69
C LEU A 40 7.34 23.31 2.68
N ALA A 41 6.38 24.06 3.23
CA ALA A 41 5.31 23.56 4.10
C ALA A 41 3.93 23.73 3.44
N VAL A 42 2.99 22.82 3.75
CA VAL A 42 1.59 22.95 3.31
C VAL A 42 0.76 23.54 4.43
N LEU A 43 0.19 24.73 4.22
CA LEU A 43 -0.59 25.45 5.23
C LEU A 43 -1.99 25.80 4.71
N CYS A 44 -2.98 25.81 5.59
CA CYS A 44 -4.25 26.48 5.29
C CYS A 44 -4.12 27.98 5.58
N LEU A 45 -4.96 28.81 4.95
CA LEU A 45 -4.88 30.27 5.06
C LEU A 45 -4.71 30.79 6.50
N PRO A 46 -5.48 30.32 7.52
CA PRO A 46 -5.27 30.79 8.90
C PRO A 46 -3.86 30.54 9.46
N HIS A 47 -3.27 29.36 9.21
CA HIS A 47 -1.94 29.05 9.72
C HIS A 47 -0.84 29.67 8.87
N HIS A 48 -1.11 29.95 7.59
CA HIS A 48 -0.22 30.78 6.77
C HIS A 48 -0.11 32.19 7.35
N ASP A 49 -1.25 32.80 7.68
CA ASP A 49 -1.28 34.14 8.27
C ASP A 49 -0.61 34.16 9.66
N GLU A 50 -0.80 33.10 10.45
CA GLU A 50 -0.09 32.93 11.72
C GLU A 50 1.44 32.81 11.57
N ALA A 51 1.92 32.17 10.49
CA ALA A 51 3.36 32.04 10.21
C ALA A 51 4.02 33.39 9.90
N HIS A 52 3.27 34.33 9.29
CA HIS A 52 3.73 35.70 9.07
C HIS A 52 3.46 36.64 10.27
N SER A 53 2.71 36.19 11.26
CA SER A 53 2.34 37.01 12.42
C SER A 53 3.35 36.90 13.56
N LYS A 54 3.72 38.03 14.16
CA LYS A 54 4.52 38.07 15.40
C LYS A 54 3.63 38.48 16.57
N LYS A 55 3.26 37.52 17.41
CA LYS A 55 2.49 37.70 18.64
C LYS A 55 3.43 37.80 19.84
N THR A 56 3.09 38.64 20.81
CA THR A 56 3.90 38.91 22.01
C THR A 56 3.51 38.05 23.21
N LEU A 57 2.25 37.63 23.29
CA LEU A 57 1.68 36.88 24.43
C LEU A 57 1.54 35.37 24.15
N SER A 58 1.19 35.00 22.92
CA SER A 58 1.03 33.60 22.53
C SER A 58 2.26 33.11 21.78
N LYS A 59 2.52 31.79 21.86
CA LYS A 59 3.59 31.15 21.09
C LYS A 59 3.39 31.37 19.58
N ASN A 60 4.45 31.79 18.90
CA ASN A 60 4.43 32.01 17.45
C ASN A 60 4.59 30.68 16.68
N LEU A 61 4.01 30.64 15.49
CA LEU A 61 4.27 29.58 14.53
C LEU A 61 5.54 29.92 13.74
N ASP A 62 6.69 29.77 14.40
CA ASP A 62 7.99 30.07 13.80
C ASP A 62 8.48 28.96 12.86
N ALA A 63 9.57 29.23 12.14
CA ALA A 63 10.18 28.29 11.21
C ALA A 63 10.52 26.93 11.84
N LYS A 64 10.97 26.93 13.10
CA LYS A 64 11.28 25.69 13.82
C LYS A 64 10.02 24.87 14.08
N ALA A 65 8.96 25.51 14.59
CA ALA A 65 7.68 24.87 14.82
C ALA A 65 7.06 24.33 13.52
N LEU A 66 7.19 25.06 12.41
CA LEU A 66 6.76 24.61 11.08
C LEU A 66 7.52 23.37 10.61
N ARG A 67 8.86 23.36 10.72
CA ARG A 67 9.69 22.20 10.36
C ARG A 67 9.31 20.98 11.18
N ASP A 68 9.14 21.14 12.49
CA ASP A 68 8.74 20.05 13.39
C ASP A 68 7.35 19.50 13.05
N ALA A 69 6.38 20.38 12.80
CA ALA A 69 5.01 19.97 12.49
C ALA A 69 4.91 19.29 11.12
N LYS A 70 5.60 19.83 10.11
CA LYS A 70 5.75 19.22 8.78
C LYS A 70 6.34 17.82 8.89
N ALA A 71 7.50 17.67 9.53
CA ALA A 71 8.18 16.39 9.65
C ALA A 71 7.31 15.34 10.34
N LYS A 72 6.64 15.70 11.45
CA LYS A 72 5.70 14.80 12.15
C LYS A 72 4.50 14.41 11.30
N TRP A 73 3.94 15.36 10.55
CA TRP A 73 2.78 15.08 9.70
C TRP A 73 3.14 14.19 8.53
N GLU A 74 4.22 14.48 7.80
CA GLU A 74 4.67 13.67 6.67
C GLU A 74 5.06 12.25 7.12
N ALA A 75 5.71 12.10 8.28
CA ALA A 75 5.98 10.79 8.87
C ALA A 75 4.69 10.01 9.17
N ARG A 76 3.65 10.68 9.67
CA ARG A 76 2.35 10.05 9.93
C ARG A 76 1.61 9.67 8.65
N VAL A 77 1.64 10.54 7.64
CA VAL A 77 1.01 10.30 6.32
C VAL A 77 1.53 9.01 5.70
N LYS A 78 2.85 8.77 5.78
CA LYS A 78 3.49 7.54 5.25
C LYS A 78 2.95 6.24 5.86
N GLN A 79 2.33 6.30 7.04
CA GLN A 79 1.78 5.14 7.73
C GLN A 79 0.32 4.87 7.40
N PHE A 80 -0.46 5.88 6.96
CA PHE A 80 -1.91 5.75 6.82
C PHE A 80 -2.33 4.69 5.80
N ASP A 81 -1.65 4.62 4.66
CA ASP A 81 -2.02 3.67 3.61
C ASP A 81 -1.70 2.24 4.05
N ALA A 82 -0.55 2.00 4.69
CA ALA A 82 -0.23 0.72 5.29
C ALA A 82 -1.26 0.30 6.35
N GLU A 83 -1.63 1.21 7.26
CA GLU A 83 -2.66 0.95 8.28
C GLU A 83 -4.03 0.63 7.66
N SER A 84 -4.42 1.37 6.63
CA SER A 84 -5.70 1.20 5.95
C SER A 84 -5.74 -0.13 5.17
N ILE A 85 -4.65 -0.50 4.50
CA ILE A 85 -4.47 -1.82 3.87
C ILE A 85 -4.60 -2.93 4.92
N LEU A 86 -3.87 -2.83 6.03
CA LEU A 86 -3.92 -3.84 7.09
C LEU A 86 -5.29 -3.93 7.78
N SER A 87 -6.00 -2.81 7.93
CA SER A 87 -7.36 -2.78 8.47
C SER A 87 -8.36 -3.44 7.52
N ALA A 88 -8.30 -3.10 6.23
CA ALA A 88 -9.18 -3.70 5.22
C ALA A 88 -8.96 -5.22 5.10
N MET A 89 -7.71 -5.67 5.23
CA MET A 89 -7.36 -7.09 5.28
C MET A 89 -7.99 -7.87 6.46
N ARG A 90 -8.38 -7.19 7.54
CA ARG A 90 -8.98 -7.82 8.72
C ARG A 90 -10.50 -7.87 8.66
N LEU A 91 -11.12 -6.89 7.99
CA LEU A 91 -12.57 -6.68 8.00
C LEU A 91 -13.28 -7.38 6.85
N GLU A 92 -12.63 -7.51 5.69
CA GLU A 92 -13.23 -8.14 4.50
C GLU A 92 -12.71 -9.59 4.36
N TYR A 93 -13.49 -10.47 3.70
CA TYR A 93 -13.12 -11.83 3.25
C TYR A 93 -11.95 -11.84 2.24
N SER A 94 -10.89 -11.14 2.58
CA SER A 94 -9.90 -10.62 1.68
C SER A 94 -8.64 -11.44 1.85
N ASN A 95 -8.55 -12.46 1.01
CA ASN A 95 -7.43 -13.37 0.96
C ASN A 95 -6.34 -12.81 0.03
N TRP A 96 -5.08 -13.09 0.35
CA TRP A 96 -4.02 -13.01 -0.65
C TRP A 96 -4.27 -14.12 -1.66
N ASN A 97 -4.36 -13.79 -2.94
CA ASN A 97 -4.38 -14.74 -4.05
C ASN A 97 -2.97 -15.15 -4.47
N PHE A 98 -1.99 -14.27 -4.24
CA PHE A 98 -0.58 -14.49 -4.54
C PHE A 98 0.30 -13.76 -3.50
N MET A 99 1.39 -14.40 -3.10
CA MET A 99 2.43 -13.82 -2.24
C MET A 99 3.82 -14.19 -2.78
N ASN A 100 4.63 -13.18 -3.07
CA ASN A 100 6.00 -13.36 -3.54
C ASN A 100 6.93 -13.62 -2.35
N GLU A 101 6.98 -14.88 -1.89
CA GLU A 101 7.75 -15.25 -0.69
C GLU A 101 9.20 -14.76 -0.76
N LEU A 102 9.87 -14.88 -1.91
CA LEU A 102 11.24 -14.41 -2.06
C LEU A 102 11.38 -12.93 -1.69
N ARG A 103 10.55 -12.07 -2.27
CA ARG A 103 10.63 -10.62 -2.06
C ARG A 103 10.14 -10.20 -0.68
N ILE A 104 9.14 -10.90 -0.14
CA ILE A 104 8.62 -10.65 1.20
C ILE A 104 9.71 -10.91 2.25
N PHE A 105 10.39 -12.06 2.18
CA PHE A 105 11.42 -12.41 3.16
C PHE A 105 12.73 -11.63 2.96
N GLU A 106 13.05 -11.23 1.72
CA GLU A 106 14.12 -10.26 1.45
C GLU A 106 13.86 -8.93 2.15
N LEU A 107 12.65 -8.37 2.00
CA LEU A 107 12.25 -7.12 2.66
C LEU A 107 12.21 -7.28 4.18
N ALA A 108 11.67 -8.40 4.68
CA ALA A 108 11.64 -8.66 6.11
C ALA A 108 13.04 -8.62 6.73
N ARG A 109 14.04 -9.16 6.03
CA ARG A 109 15.44 -9.11 6.45
C ARG A 109 16.01 -7.69 6.43
N VAL A 110 15.75 -6.92 5.36
CA VAL A 110 16.23 -5.53 5.24
C VAL A 110 15.60 -4.62 6.31
N ILE A 111 14.31 -4.82 6.61
CA ILE A 111 13.57 -4.09 7.64
C ILE A 111 14.02 -4.51 9.05
N GLY A 112 14.58 -5.71 9.22
CA GLY A 112 15.00 -6.24 10.51
C GLY A 112 13.86 -6.90 11.30
N ILE A 113 12.89 -7.51 10.61
CA ILE A 113 11.80 -8.25 11.24
C ILE A 113 12.37 -9.49 11.92
N GLU A 114 12.11 -9.63 13.23
CA GLU A 114 12.51 -10.80 14.01
C GLU A 114 11.62 -12.01 13.72
N LEU A 115 11.90 -12.74 12.63
CA LEU A 115 11.12 -13.90 12.18
C LEU A 115 10.90 -14.97 13.26
N LYS A 116 11.84 -15.10 14.20
CA LYS A 116 11.77 -16.08 15.30
C LYS A 116 10.76 -15.71 16.40
N ARG A 117 10.28 -14.47 16.41
CA ARG A 117 9.23 -13.99 17.35
C ARG A 117 7.82 -14.16 16.81
N ILE A 118 7.68 -14.68 15.60
CA ILE A 118 6.39 -14.96 14.99
C ILE A 118 5.67 -16.05 15.79
N PHE A 119 4.35 -15.94 15.85
CA PHE A 119 3.51 -16.86 16.61
C PHE A 119 3.76 -18.32 16.18
N GLN A 120 3.92 -19.21 17.17
CA GLN A 120 4.17 -20.64 16.96
C GLN A 120 5.41 -20.97 16.10
N PHE A 121 6.42 -20.10 16.05
CA PHE A 121 7.62 -20.31 15.23
C PHE A 121 8.28 -21.70 15.43
N ASP A 122 8.44 -22.14 16.68
CA ASP A 122 9.03 -23.46 16.97
C ASP A 122 8.21 -24.62 16.38
N GLN A 123 6.89 -24.48 16.33
CA GLN A 123 6.01 -25.48 15.72
C GLN A 123 6.14 -25.48 14.19
N LEU A 124 6.24 -24.29 13.57
CA LEU A 124 6.49 -24.17 12.14
C LEU A 124 7.80 -24.86 11.72
N VAL A 125 8.85 -24.73 12.55
CA VAL A 125 10.12 -25.43 12.34
C VAL A 125 9.98 -26.95 12.52
N LYS A 126 9.32 -27.40 13.60
CA LYS A 126 9.09 -28.83 13.86
C LYS A 126 8.29 -29.51 12.74
N SER A 127 7.33 -28.79 12.16
CA SER A 127 6.50 -29.28 11.05
C SER A 127 7.14 -29.12 9.68
N GLY A 128 8.38 -28.61 9.58
CA GLY A 128 9.11 -28.45 8.31
C GLY A 128 8.55 -27.36 7.40
N ILE A 129 7.76 -26.42 7.94
CA ILE A 129 7.18 -25.30 7.18
C ILE A 129 8.18 -24.15 7.05
N ALA A 130 8.98 -23.94 8.10
CA ALA A 130 10.02 -22.94 8.16
C ALA A 130 11.35 -23.58 8.59
N GLU A 131 12.46 -22.99 8.16
CA GLU A 131 13.79 -23.32 8.62
C GLU A 131 14.10 -22.63 9.95
N ARG A 132 15.12 -23.11 10.69
CA ARG A 132 15.64 -22.42 11.89
C ARG A 132 16.11 -20.99 11.63
N SER A 133 16.42 -20.68 10.37
CA SER A 133 16.79 -19.34 9.88
C SER A 133 15.60 -18.37 9.87
N GLY A 134 14.36 -18.88 9.91
CA GLY A 134 13.14 -18.12 9.68
C GLY A 134 12.69 -18.14 8.21
N LEU A 135 13.44 -18.70 7.28
CA LEU A 135 12.98 -18.76 5.88
C LEU A 135 11.93 -19.86 5.68
N PRO A 136 10.97 -19.70 4.77
CA PRO A 136 10.05 -20.77 4.42
C PRO A 136 10.81 -21.96 3.83
N ALA A 137 10.44 -23.17 4.21
CA ALA A 137 11.03 -24.38 3.62
C ALA A 137 10.71 -24.48 2.13
N VAL A 138 11.60 -25.12 1.37
CA VAL A 138 11.44 -25.34 -0.07
C VAL A 138 10.22 -26.20 -0.36
N ARG A 139 9.45 -25.84 -1.39
CA ARG A 139 8.28 -26.60 -1.86
C ARG A 139 8.64 -27.47 -3.06
N ASP A 140 8.01 -28.64 -3.12
CA ASP A 140 8.16 -29.57 -4.24
C ASP A 140 7.62 -28.95 -5.54
N ASN A 141 8.46 -28.96 -6.58
CA ASN A 141 8.14 -28.44 -7.89
C ASN A 141 7.11 -29.33 -8.64
N SER A 142 6.76 -30.50 -8.13
CA SER A 142 5.70 -31.35 -8.68
C SER A 142 4.28 -30.86 -8.35
N LEU A 143 4.15 -29.95 -7.37
CA LEU A 143 2.86 -29.42 -6.92
C LEU A 143 2.16 -28.60 -8.01
N PHE A 144 0.83 -28.63 -8.01
CA PHE A 144 0.03 -27.81 -8.91
C PHE A 144 0.18 -26.31 -8.57
N TYR A 145 0.24 -25.97 -7.29
CA TYR A 145 0.53 -24.64 -6.75
C TYR A 145 1.28 -24.76 -5.43
N MET A 146 2.00 -23.72 -5.03
CA MET A 146 2.93 -23.70 -3.90
C MET A 146 2.26 -24.06 -2.57
N TYR A 147 1.04 -23.59 -2.39
CA TYR A 147 0.21 -23.77 -1.20
C TYR A 147 -0.66 -25.03 -1.29
N GLN A 148 -0.21 -26.10 -1.94
CA GLN A 148 -0.94 -27.38 -1.98
C GLN A 148 -0.41 -28.33 -0.91
N GLY A 149 -1.28 -28.98 -0.13
CA GLY A 149 -0.90 -30.04 0.83
C GLY A 149 -1.57 -29.88 2.19
N SER A 150 -1.21 -30.75 3.14
CA SER A 150 -1.73 -30.73 4.52
C SER A 150 -1.20 -29.55 5.36
N ASP A 151 -0.10 -28.95 4.96
CA ASP A 151 0.57 -27.85 5.65
C ASP A 151 0.16 -26.45 5.15
N ILE A 152 -0.80 -26.39 4.22
CA ILE A 152 -1.24 -25.17 3.54
C ILE A 152 -1.58 -24.03 4.49
N LEU A 153 -2.40 -24.28 5.51
CA LEU A 153 -2.90 -23.24 6.40
C LEU A 153 -1.77 -22.63 7.22
N ALA A 154 -0.93 -23.47 7.80
CA ALA A 154 0.17 -23.02 8.64
C ALA A 154 1.21 -22.22 7.83
N ARG A 155 1.53 -22.65 6.60
CA ARG A 155 2.39 -21.85 5.71
C ARG A 155 1.72 -20.53 5.30
N TYR A 156 0.45 -20.55 4.93
CA TYR A 156 -0.29 -19.35 4.53
C TYR A 156 -0.30 -18.30 5.63
N PHE A 157 -0.64 -18.69 6.87
CA PHE A 157 -0.63 -17.77 8.00
C PHE A 157 0.77 -17.27 8.31
N TYR A 158 1.78 -18.14 8.25
CA TYR A 158 3.16 -17.72 8.45
C TYR A 158 3.60 -16.63 7.48
N VAL A 159 3.45 -16.86 6.17
CA VAL A 159 3.86 -15.91 5.14
C VAL A 159 2.99 -14.65 5.17
N SER A 160 1.68 -14.78 5.43
CA SER A 160 0.78 -13.65 5.56
C SER A 160 1.14 -12.76 6.75
N GLU A 161 1.52 -13.34 7.88
CA GLU A 161 1.97 -12.59 9.06
C GLU A 161 3.26 -11.83 8.78
N VAL A 162 4.25 -12.47 8.14
CA VAL A 162 5.48 -11.79 7.69
C VAL A 162 5.16 -10.65 6.73
N LEU A 163 4.28 -10.87 5.75
CA LEU A 163 3.85 -9.84 4.82
C LEU A 163 3.15 -8.69 5.53
N SER A 164 2.28 -8.95 6.52
CA SER A 164 1.65 -7.90 7.32
C SER A 164 2.67 -7.09 8.11
N LEU A 165 3.69 -7.72 8.68
CA LEU A 165 4.79 -7.03 9.36
C LEU A 165 5.65 -6.21 8.40
N VAL A 166 5.88 -6.70 7.17
CA VAL A 166 6.53 -5.94 6.09
C VAL A 166 5.68 -4.72 5.74
N ILE A 167 4.40 -4.90 5.40
CA ILE A 167 3.47 -3.82 5.04
C ILE A 167 3.44 -2.73 6.11
N LYS A 168 3.40 -3.11 7.39
CA LYS A 168 3.40 -2.17 8.53
C LYS A 168 4.61 -1.23 8.55
N ASN A 169 5.75 -1.66 8.00
CA ASN A 169 7.01 -0.92 8.01
C ASN A 169 7.36 -0.29 6.65
N LEU A 170 6.53 -0.49 5.62
CA LEU A 170 6.76 0.10 4.31
C LEU A 170 6.00 1.42 4.15
N PRO A 171 6.63 2.47 3.58
CA PRO A 171 5.93 3.66 3.14
C PRO A 171 5.17 3.36 1.85
N ILE A 172 3.97 2.81 1.98
CA ILE A 172 3.12 2.44 0.84
C ILE A 172 2.32 3.66 0.42
N ILE A 173 2.21 3.86 -0.90
CA ILE A 173 1.37 4.88 -1.51
C ILE A 173 0.16 4.20 -2.17
N ASN A 174 -1.04 4.40 -1.64
CA ASN A 174 -2.25 3.90 -2.29
C ASN A 174 -2.64 4.81 -3.46
N ILE A 175 -2.45 4.34 -4.68
CA ILE A 175 -2.74 5.07 -5.91
C ILE A 175 -4.08 4.71 -6.54
N SER A 176 -4.91 3.90 -5.88
CA SER A 176 -6.19 3.40 -6.44
C SER A 176 -7.10 4.52 -6.95
N ASP A 177 -7.07 5.67 -6.27
CA ASP A 177 -7.86 6.86 -6.60
C ASP A 177 -7.06 7.92 -7.37
N TYR A 178 -5.75 7.71 -7.52
CA TYR A 178 -4.82 8.66 -8.10
C TYR A 178 -4.31 8.19 -9.46
N LEU A 179 -5.12 7.50 -10.25
CA LEU A 179 -4.70 7.01 -11.58
C LEU A 179 -4.68 8.13 -12.65
N ASP A 180 -4.28 9.34 -12.29
CA ASP A 180 -4.09 10.45 -13.22
C ASP A 180 -2.59 10.70 -13.46
N LYS A 181 -2.18 10.79 -14.73
CA LYS A 181 -0.76 10.95 -15.10
C LYS A 181 -0.15 12.26 -14.59
N GLY A 182 -0.95 13.33 -14.49
CA GLY A 182 -0.51 14.64 -14.02
C GLY A 182 -0.18 14.65 -12.54
N VAL A 183 -0.86 13.82 -11.74
CA VAL A 183 -0.56 13.64 -10.32
C VAL A 183 0.60 12.67 -10.13
N LEU A 184 0.53 11.46 -10.71
CA LEU A 184 1.49 10.40 -10.38
C LEU A 184 2.89 10.63 -10.92
N SER A 185 3.04 11.31 -12.06
CA SER A 185 4.37 11.55 -12.65
C SER A 185 5.30 12.39 -11.78
N PHE A 186 4.77 13.12 -10.80
CA PHE A 186 5.55 13.86 -9.80
C PHE A 186 5.52 13.24 -8.40
N ALA A 187 4.62 12.29 -8.16
CA ALA A 187 4.40 11.69 -6.84
C ALA A 187 5.14 10.36 -6.66
N LEU A 188 5.47 9.66 -7.75
CA LEU A 188 6.13 8.37 -7.72
C LEU A 188 7.58 8.46 -8.24
N ALA A 189 8.44 7.63 -7.67
CA ALA A 189 9.81 7.38 -8.11
C ALA A 189 10.11 5.87 -8.08
N PRO A 190 11.11 5.39 -8.86
CA PRO A 190 11.66 4.05 -8.67
C PRO A 190 12.10 3.82 -7.23
N GLY A 191 11.77 2.67 -6.66
CA GLY A 191 11.99 2.34 -5.24
C GLY A 191 10.76 2.53 -4.36
N ASP A 192 9.75 3.28 -4.80
CA ASP A 192 8.51 3.43 -4.04
C ASP A 192 7.72 2.12 -3.97
N PHE A 193 6.95 1.97 -2.90
CA PHE A 193 5.95 0.92 -2.76
C PHE A 193 4.57 1.52 -3.00
N ILE A 194 3.82 0.91 -3.91
CA ILE A 194 2.46 1.35 -4.24
C ILE A 194 1.46 0.24 -3.99
N PHE A 195 0.24 0.65 -3.66
CA PHE A 195 -0.93 -0.22 -3.68
C PHE A 195 -1.94 0.31 -4.71
N VAL A 196 -2.48 -0.59 -5.54
CA VAL A 196 -3.45 -0.22 -6.57
C VAL A 196 -4.55 -1.27 -6.68
N GLN A 197 -5.80 -0.80 -6.77
CA GLN A 197 -6.97 -1.66 -6.92
C GLN A 197 -7.79 -1.39 -8.18
N GLY A 198 -8.71 -2.30 -8.47
CA GLY A 198 -9.63 -2.25 -9.58
C GLY A 198 -9.40 -3.36 -10.60
N ALA A 199 -9.83 -3.13 -11.84
CA ALA A 199 -9.76 -4.12 -12.91
C ALA A 199 -8.31 -4.41 -13.33
N HIS A 200 -7.79 -5.55 -12.89
CA HIS A 200 -6.50 -6.12 -13.30
C HIS A 200 -6.74 -7.18 -14.37
N THR A 201 -5.96 -7.16 -15.45
CA THR A 201 -5.93 -8.21 -16.46
C THR A 201 -4.69 -9.08 -16.25
N PHE A 202 -4.91 -10.39 -16.13
CA PHE A 202 -3.89 -11.42 -15.96
C PHE A 202 -3.79 -12.27 -17.22
N SER A 203 -2.65 -12.18 -17.90
CA SER A 203 -2.38 -12.87 -19.16
C SER A 203 -1.19 -13.83 -19.00
N PRO A 204 -1.42 -15.16 -18.97
CA PRO A 204 -0.34 -16.14 -18.97
C PRO A 204 0.56 -15.97 -20.19
N THR A 205 1.88 -15.93 -19.99
CA THR A 205 2.87 -15.77 -21.06
C THR A 205 3.61 -17.05 -21.39
N THR A 206 3.56 -18.03 -20.47
CA THR A 206 4.12 -19.37 -20.67
C THR A 206 3.01 -20.41 -20.59
N GLN A 207 3.02 -21.38 -21.49
CA GLN A 207 2.14 -22.55 -21.44
C GLN A 207 2.93 -23.78 -20.98
N LYS A 208 2.75 -24.16 -19.72
CA LYS A 208 3.34 -25.41 -19.19
C LYS A 208 2.32 -26.54 -19.37
N LYS A 209 2.66 -27.56 -20.17
CA LYS A 209 1.73 -28.62 -20.62
C LYS A 209 0.92 -29.29 -19.50
N ASN A 210 1.53 -29.45 -18.33
CA ASN A 210 0.99 -30.16 -17.17
C ASN A 210 0.60 -29.23 -16.01
N GLY A 211 0.77 -27.90 -16.15
CA GLY A 211 0.33 -26.91 -15.17
C GLY A 211 0.92 -27.05 -13.76
N LYS A 212 2.03 -27.77 -13.59
CA LYS A 212 2.68 -28.05 -12.31
C LYS A 212 4.04 -27.38 -12.20
N GLY A 213 4.44 -27.00 -10.98
CA GLY A 213 5.74 -26.39 -10.69
C GLY A 213 5.89 -24.96 -11.19
N ARG A 214 7.03 -24.37 -10.85
CA ARG A 214 7.48 -23.03 -11.26
C ARG A 214 7.54 -22.86 -12.77
N GLY A 215 7.60 -21.61 -13.22
CA GLY A 215 7.60 -21.22 -14.63
C GLY A 215 6.20 -21.09 -15.22
N GLN A 216 5.17 -20.85 -14.40
CA GLN A 216 3.80 -20.56 -14.85
C GLN A 216 3.59 -19.04 -14.92
N ILE A 217 4.44 -18.39 -15.72
CA ILE A 217 4.58 -16.94 -15.79
C ILE A 217 3.29 -16.29 -16.31
N CYS A 218 2.89 -15.22 -15.63
CA CYS A 218 1.73 -14.44 -15.94
C CYS A 218 2.06 -12.94 -15.84
N ARG A 219 1.58 -12.18 -16.82
CA ARG A 219 1.65 -10.73 -16.82
C ARG A 219 0.38 -10.17 -16.19
N GLY A 220 0.54 -9.34 -15.17
CA GLY A 220 -0.53 -8.54 -14.58
C GLY A 220 -0.49 -7.10 -15.09
N VAL A 221 -1.64 -6.57 -15.48
CA VAL A 221 -1.77 -5.18 -15.94
C VAL A 221 -3.00 -4.53 -15.31
N ARG A 222 -2.85 -3.33 -14.78
CA ARG A 222 -3.96 -2.45 -14.36
C ARG A 222 -3.88 -1.16 -15.16
N LYS A 223 -4.93 -0.84 -15.93
CA LYS A 223 -4.98 0.37 -16.78
C LYS A 223 -6.21 1.23 -16.48
N ALA A 224 -6.01 2.51 -16.15
CA ALA A 224 -7.06 3.52 -16.09
C ALA A 224 -6.48 4.94 -16.27
N ASN A 225 -7.26 5.87 -16.82
CA ASN A 225 -6.97 7.30 -16.84
C ASN A 225 -5.53 7.67 -17.27
N ASN A 226 -5.07 7.05 -18.37
CA ASN A 226 -3.71 7.20 -18.93
C ASN A 226 -2.56 6.74 -18.02
N VAL A 227 -2.86 5.93 -17.00
CA VAL A 227 -1.88 5.25 -16.15
C VAL A 227 -2.01 3.75 -16.37
N GLU A 228 -0.87 3.08 -16.49
CA GLU A 228 -0.78 1.63 -16.62
C GLU A 228 0.24 1.07 -15.64
N VAL A 229 -0.17 0.14 -14.78
CA VAL A 229 0.70 -0.56 -13.85
C VAL A 229 0.93 -1.97 -14.37
N ARG A 230 2.20 -2.35 -14.57
CA ARG A 230 2.64 -3.62 -15.16
C ARG A 230 3.53 -4.38 -14.18
N PHE A 231 3.31 -5.68 -14.09
CA PHE A 231 4.19 -6.60 -13.34
C PHE A 231 4.10 -8.00 -13.93
N THR A 232 5.07 -8.84 -13.57
CA THR A 232 5.09 -10.26 -13.94
C THR A 232 5.30 -11.09 -12.68
N PHE A 233 4.63 -12.24 -12.62
CA PHE A 233 4.69 -13.16 -11.49
C PHE A 233 4.50 -14.60 -11.95
N ASP A 234 4.84 -15.55 -11.08
CA ASP A 234 4.63 -16.97 -11.31
C ASP A 234 3.35 -17.42 -10.63
N ARG A 235 2.34 -17.85 -11.40
CA ARG A 235 1.05 -18.32 -10.86
C ARG A 235 1.19 -19.61 -10.06
N TRP A 236 2.34 -20.30 -10.14
CA TRP A 236 2.61 -21.41 -9.26
C TRP A 236 2.65 -20.97 -7.78
N GLU A 237 3.04 -19.73 -7.49
CA GLU A 237 3.07 -19.18 -6.11
C GLU A 237 1.69 -18.70 -5.62
N ALA A 238 0.61 -19.05 -6.34
CA ALA A 238 -0.74 -18.80 -5.88
C ALA A 238 -1.03 -19.51 -4.55
N THR A 239 -1.84 -18.86 -3.72
CA THR A 239 -2.15 -19.28 -2.34
C THR A 239 -3.28 -20.30 -2.24
N SER A 240 -4.04 -20.49 -3.32
CA SER A 240 -5.13 -21.48 -3.39
C SER A 240 -5.35 -21.96 -4.83
N SER A 241 -6.10 -23.05 -4.99
CA SER A 241 -6.50 -23.57 -6.29
C SER A 241 -7.40 -22.59 -7.05
N SER A 242 -8.35 -21.93 -6.37
CA SER A 242 -9.20 -20.90 -6.97
C SER A 242 -8.39 -19.65 -7.32
N ALA A 243 -7.42 -19.27 -6.49
CA ALA A 243 -6.52 -18.16 -6.80
C ALA A 243 -5.78 -18.41 -8.12
N LYS A 244 -5.20 -19.60 -8.27
CA LYS A 244 -4.47 -19.97 -9.49
C LYS A 244 -5.38 -20.04 -10.73
N SER A 245 -6.52 -20.71 -10.61
CA SER A 245 -7.36 -21.08 -11.75
C SER A 245 -8.32 -19.96 -12.19
N GLU A 246 -8.86 -19.23 -11.21
CA GLU A 246 -9.92 -18.23 -11.43
C GLU A 246 -9.42 -16.82 -11.19
N TRP A 247 -8.85 -16.53 -10.01
CA TRP A 247 -8.57 -15.14 -9.63
C TRP A 247 -7.33 -14.56 -10.31
N LEU A 248 -6.33 -15.36 -10.66
CA LEU A 248 -5.10 -14.90 -11.33
C LEU A 248 -5.15 -15.16 -12.84
N THR A 249 -6.34 -15.12 -13.43
CA THR A 249 -6.60 -15.29 -14.86
C THR A 249 -7.65 -14.30 -15.36
N GLY A 250 -7.53 -13.87 -16.63
CA GLY A 250 -8.49 -12.96 -17.24
C GLY A 250 -8.54 -11.60 -16.55
N THR A 251 -9.67 -10.91 -16.66
CA THR A 251 -9.86 -9.61 -16.00
C THR A 251 -10.62 -9.78 -14.70
N LYS A 252 -10.01 -9.37 -13.58
CA LYS A 252 -10.58 -9.47 -12.24
C LYS A 252 -10.44 -8.17 -11.47
N ASN A 253 -11.38 -7.93 -10.57
CA ASN A 253 -11.32 -6.79 -9.66
C ASN A 253 -10.51 -7.17 -8.42
N GLN A 254 -9.27 -6.69 -8.34
CA GLN A 254 -8.29 -7.07 -7.30
C GLN A 254 -7.40 -5.92 -6.87
N GLY A 255 -6.67 -6.11 -5.77
CA GLY A 255 -5.59 -5.24 -5.33
C GLY A 255 -4.21 -5.85 -5.58
N SER A 256 -3.22 -5.00 -5.82
CA SER A 256 -1.82 -5.41 -5.92
C SER A 256 -0.92 -4.46 -5.14
N LEU A 257 0.00 -5.04 -4.38
CA LEU A 257 1.08 -4.36 -3.68
C LEU A 257 2.37 -4.51 -4.49
N ILE A 258 2.96 -3.41 -4.93
CA ILE A 258 4.02 -3.40 -5.93
C ILE A 258 5.19 -2.54 -5.46
N HIS A 259 6.40 -3.06 -5.60
CA HIS A 259 7.64 -2.30 -5.53
C HIS A 259 7.96 -1.75 -6.93
N VAL A 260 7.88 -0.44 -7.10
CA VAL A 260 8.15 0.26 -8.36
C VAL A 260 9.62 0.12 -8.75
N LYS A 261 9.88 -0.34 -9.97
CA LYS A 261 11.23 -0.52 -10.52
C LYS A 261 11.55 0.49 -11.61
N ASP A 262 10.54 0.87 -12.38
CA ASP A 262 10.68 1.80 -13.49
C ASP A 262 9.40 2.63 -13.68
N LEU A 263 9.60 3.86 -14.16
CA LEU A 263 8.55 4.78 -14.58
C LEU A 263 8.88 5.27 -15.99
N SER A 264 8.04 4.93 -16.95
CA SER A 264 8.24 5.27 -18.35
C SER A 264 6.98 5.90 -18.97
N ARG A 265 7.13 6.43 -20.19
CA ARG A 265 6.01 6.95 -20.98
C ARG A 265 5.86 6.13 -22.24
N ASP A 266 4.65 5.64 -22.47
CA ASP A 266 4.30 4.79 -23.60
C ASP A 266 2.99 5.32 -24.21
N GLU A 267 3.04 5.78 -25.47
CA GLU A 267 1.88 6.35 -26.18
C GLU A 267 1.12 7.41 -25.36
N GLY A 268 1.85 8.29 -24.66
CA GLY A 268 1.26 9.37 -23.84
C GLY A 268 0.66 8.92 -22.49
N ARG A 269 0.80 7.63 -22.14
CA ARG A 269 0.45 7.05 -20.84
C ARG A 269 1.66 6.99 -19.92
N LEU A 270 1.43 7.14 -18.62
CA LEU A 270 2.43 6.81 -17.60
C LEU A 270 2.41 5.29 -17.37
N VAL A 271 3.54 4.64 -17.56
CA VAL A 271 3.71 3.21 -17.31
C VAL A 271 4.55 3.02 -16.06
N VAL A 272 3.95 2.38 -15.05
CA VAL A 272 4.62 1.99 -13.81
C VAL A 272 4.94 0.51 -13.91
N THR A 273 6.23 0.16 -13.97
CA THR A 273 6.66 -1.24 -14.00
C THR A 273 7.27 -1.61 -12.66
N GLY A 274 6.87 -2.74 -12.10
CA GLY A 274 7.34 -3.13 -10.78
C GLY A 274 7.32 -4.63 -10.50
N THR A 275 7.83 -4.97 -9.32
CA THR A 275 7.76 -6.31 -8.75
C THR A 275 6.57 -6.38 -7.80
N VAL A 276 5.63 -7.26 -8.08
CA VAL A 276 4.49 -7.48 -7.19
C VAL A 276 4.92 -8.30 -5.96
N LEU A 277 4.58 -7.80 -4.78
CA LEU A 277 4.80 -8.48 -3.50
C LEU A 277 3.61 -9.37 -3.14
N GLY A 278 2.40 -8.90 -3.42
CA GLY A 278 1.17 -9.64 -3.17
C GLY A 278 0.03 -9.14 -4.05
N ILE A 279 -0.89 -10.06 -4.37
CA ILE A 279 -2.14 -9.77 -5.06
C ILE A 279 -3.25 -10.28 -4.15
N CYS A 280 -4.24 -9.45 -3.87
CA CYS A 280 -5.33 -9.75 -2.96
C CYS A 280 -6.69 -9.50 -3.62
N SER A 281 -7.73 -10.07 -3.03
CA SER A 281 -9.11 -9.68 -3.34
C SER A 281 -9.28 -8.16 -3.16
N ASN A 282 -10.23 -7.58 -3.92
CA ASN A 282 -10.49 -6.14 -3.82
C ASN A 282 -10.97 -5.79 -2.41
N PHE A 283 -10.50 -4.65 -1.90
CA PHE A 283 -10.91 -4.09 -0.62
C PHE A 283 -11.92 -2.99 -0.94
N GLY A 284 -13.18 -3.15 -0.56
CA GLY A 284 -14.29 -2.26 -0.92
C GLY A 284 -14.00 -0.79 -0.63
N ASP A 285 -13.52 -0.49 0.59
CA ASP A 285 -13.36 0.87 1.08
C ASP A 285 -12.10 1.59 0.56
N LEU A 286 -11.05 0.86 0.19
CA LEU A 286 -9.77 1.45 -0.26
C LEU A 286 -9.80 2.04 -1.68
N LYS A 287 -10.96 1.96 -2.35
CA LYS A 287 -11.28 2.52 -3.67
C LYS A 287 -11.89 3.92 -3.65
N ARG A 288 -12.14 4.50 -2.48
CA ARG A 288 -12.75 5.83 -2.38
C ARG A 288 -12.00 6.67 -1.37
N ARG A 289 -11.75 7.93 -1.74
CA ARG A 289 -11.01 8.97 -1.00
C ARG A 289 -11.39 9.12 0.49
N ASP A 290 -12.55 8.60 0.87
CA ASP A 290 -13.14 8.68 2.20
C ASP A 290 -12.65 7.62 3.19
N TYR A 291 -11.89 6.58 2.78
CA TYR A 291 -11.32 5.62 3.74
C TYR A 291 -10.41 6.30 4.77
N ALA A 292 -9.69 7.35 4.37
CA ALA A 292 -8.87 8.16 5.27
C ALA A 292 -9.69 9.03 6.22
N LYS A 293 -10.94 9.38 5.87
CA LYS A 293 -11.86 10.12 6.75
C LYS A 293 -12.36 9.23 7.90
N GLY A 294 -12.62 7.95 7.63
CA GLY A 294 -12.99 6.96 8.64
C GLY A 294 -11.86 6.69 9.64
N LEU A 295 -10.62 6.53 9.15
CA LEU A 295 -9.46 6.25 10.00
C LEU A 295 -9.12 7.42 10.96
N GLY A 296 -9.19 8.66 10.46
CA GLY A 296 -8.98 9.85 11.29
C GLY A 296 -10.05 10.00 12.38
N ARG A 297 -11.29 9.58 12.11
CA ARG A 297 -12.42 9.65 13.06
C ARG A 297 -12.37 8.52 14.09
N ALA A 298 -12.08 7.29 13.66
CA ALA A 298 -11.95 6.11 14.54
C ALA A 298 -10.75 6.23 15.50
N ILE A 299 -9.61 6.75 15.02
CA ILE A 299 -8.41 6.96 15.86
C ILE A 299 -8.60 8.11 16.85
N GLN A 300 -9.40 9.13 16.50
CA GLN A 300 -9.65 10.27 17.37
C GLN A 300 -10.71 9.98 18.46
N LEU A 301 -11.51 8.92 18.31
CA LEU A 301 -12.59 8.57 19.24
C LEU A 301 -12.43 7.23 19.96
N GLY A 302 -11.43 6.40 19.64
CA GLY A 302 -11.22 5.11 20.33
C GLY A 302 -12.42 4.16 20.26
N ARG A 303 -13.36 4.40 19.35
CA ARG A 303 -14.59 3.61 19.16
C ARG A 303 -14.50 2.87 17.85
N VAL A 304 -14.60 1.54 17.94
CA VAL A 304 -15.12 0.70 16.87
C VAL A 304 -16.60 1.09 16.77
N GLU A 305 -16.97 1.92 15.80
CA GLU A 305 -18.38 2.13 15.48
C GLU A 305 -18.84 0.89 14.72
N GLU A 306 -19.72 0.10 15.35
CA GLU A 306 -20.51 -0.94 14.70
C GLU A 306 -21.28 -0.28 13.55
N TYR A 307 -21.15 -0.85 12.36
CA TYR A 307 -21.94 -0.44 11.22
C TYR A 307 -23.39 -0.87 11.50
N GLU A 308 -24.29 0.10 11.64
CA GLU A 308 -25.73 -0.15 11.56
C GLU A 308 -26.04 -0.62 10.13
N ASP A 309 -26.48 -1.87 10.00
CA ASP A 309 -27.07 -2.42 8.79
C ASP A 309 -28.37 -1.65 8.49
N ASP A 310 -28.34 -0.79 7.47
CA ASP A 310 -29.56 -0.30 6.82
C ASP A 310 -30.14 -1.45 5.97
N ASP A 311 -30.82 -2.38 6.65
CA ASP A 311 -31.74 -3.36 6.05
C ASP A 311 -33.01 -2.62 5.59
N ASP A 312 -32.94 -1.97 4.42
CA ASP A 312 -34.13 -1.46 3.74
C ASP A 312 -34.74 -2.59 2.88
N TRP A 313 -35.30 -3.58 3.57
CA TRP A 313 -36.27 -4.52 3.01
C TRP A 313 -37.63 -3.83 2.98
N ASP A 314 -37.87 -3.02 1.94
CA ASP A 314 -39.20 -2.49 1.70
C ASP A 314 -40.14 -3.64 1.32
N LYS A 315 -41.09 -3.86 2.21
CA LYS A 315 -42.26 -4.71 2.06
C LYS A 315 -43.35 -3.90 1.34
N ASP A 316 -44.12 -4.63 0.54
CA ASP A 316 -45.50 -4.37 0.14
C ASP A 316 -45.76 -3.32 -0.96
N GLN A 317 -45.84 -3.79 -2.22
CA GLN A 317 -47.08 -3.85 -3.01
C GLN A 317 -46.94 -4.70 -4.29
#